data_AF-A0A066Z432-F1
#
_entry.id   AF-A0A066Z432-F1
#
_cell.length_a   1.000
_cell.length_b   1.000
_cell.length_c   1.000
_cell.angle_alpha   90.00
_cell.angle_beta   90.00
_cell.angle_gamma   90.00
#
_symmetry.space_group_name_H-M   'P 1'
#
loop_
_entity.id
_entity.type
_entity.pdbx_description
1 polymer ?
#
loop_
_entity_poly.entity_id
_entity_poly.type
_entity_poly.pdbx_seq_one_letter_code
_entity_poly.pdbx_strand_id
1 'polypeptide(L)'
;MSEIFAAVDALLEKARDGGDLPEPAERERLRKAAGLTQVEVAEALQTRRETFAKWENGTSQPRAPKRGAYAVLLAGLADIHGTRGPDGWLALARRARPIDTGTTAVAAEGE
;
A
#
# COMPACT_ATOMS: atom_id res chain seq x y z
N MET A 1 -5.79 19.57 27.54
CA MET A 1 -5.14 18.56 26.68
C MET A 1 -4.20 19.31 25.77
N SER A 2 -2.89 19.12 25.94
CA SER A 2 -1.85 20.06 25.50
C SER A 2 -1.84 20.27 23.98
N GLU A 3 -1.72 21.52 23.51
CA GLU A 3 -1.64 21.86 22.07
C GLU A 3 -0.53 21.08 21.34
N ILE A 4 0.54 20.72 22.05
CA ILE A 4 1.62 19.87 21.54
C ILE A 4 1.09 18.50 21.11
N PHE A 5 0.21 17.86 21.89
CA PHE A 5 -0.35 16.56 21.52
C PHE A 5 -1.31 16.65 20.33
N ALA A 6 -2.09 17.73 20.21
CA ALA A 6 -2.94 17.97 19.05
C ALA A 6 -2.11 18.22 17.77
N ALA A 7 -1.01 18.97 17.87
CA ALA A 7 -0.07 19.16 16.77
C ALA A 7 0.63 17.85 16.38
N VAL A 8 0.99 17.01 17.36
CA VAL A 8 1.53 15.67 17.12
C VAL A 8 0.47 14.77 16.47
N ASP A 9 -0.79 14.79 16.92
CA ASP A 9 -1.88 14.02 16.30
C ASP A 9 -2.08 14.44 14.84
N ALA A 10 -2.10 15.74 14.55
CA ALA A 10 -2.19 16.26 13.18
C ALA A 10 -0.99 15.86 12.30
N LEU A 11 0.23 15.81 12.87
CA LEU A 11 1.42 15.31 12.18
C LEU A 11 1.35 13.80 11.95
N LEU A 12 0.81 13.04 12.90
CA LEU A 12 0.60 11.60 12.80
C LEU A 12 -0.52 11.25 11.80
N GLU A 13 -1.60 12.01 11.74
CA GLU A 13 -2.65 11.88 10.70
C GLU A 13 -2.06 12.14 9.32
N LYS A 14 -1.29 13.22 9.16
CA LYS A 14 -0.56 13.52 7.92
C LYS A 14 0.48 12.45 7.56
N ALA A 15 1.10 11.81 8.55
CA ALA A 15 2.04 10.72 8.34
C ALA A 15 1.34 9.39 8.01
N ARG A 16 0.14 9.13 8.57
CA ARG A 16 -0.71 7.98 8.21
C ARG A 16 -1.23 8.07 6.78
N ASP A 17 -1.45 9.28 6.27
CA ASP A 17 -1.66 9.55 4.84
C ASP A 17 -0.41 9.32 3.97
N GLY A 18 0.75 8.99 4.55
CA GLY A 18 2.04 8.86 3.87
C GLY A 18 2.80 7.54 4.06
N GLY A 19 2.53 6.76 5.12
CA GLY A 19 3.43 5.69 5.62
C GLY A 19 3.21 4.26 5.10
N ASP A 20 2.08 3.99 4.45
CA ASP A 20 1.69 2.64 3.97
C ASP A 20 2.14 2.30 2.55
N LEU A 21 2.80 3.22 1.85
CA LEU A 21 3.32 3.00 0.50
C LEU A 21 4.85 2.97 0.48
N PRO A 22 5.47 2.05 -0.28
CA PRO A 22 6.92 2.02 -0.45
C PRO A 22 7.42 3.26 -1.20
N GLU A 23 8.74 3.40 -1.30
CA GLU A 23 9.36 4.44 -2.12
C GLU A 23 8.93 4.34 -3.60
N PRO A 24 8.85 5.48 -4.34
CA PRO A 24 8.49 5.54 -5.76
C PRO A 24 9.18 4.49 -6.64
N ALA A 25 10.50 4.31 -6.46
CA ALA A 25 11.30 3.35 -7.24
C ALA A 25 10.87 1.89 -6.98
N GLU A 26 10.50 1.57 -5.74
CA GLU A 26 10.08 0.21 -5.37
C GLU A 26 8.68 -0.10 -5.90
N ARG A 27 7.79 0.89 -5.95
CA ARG A 27 6.46 0.75 -6.60
C ARG A 27 6.62 0.33 -8.06
N GLU A 28 7.45 1.06 -8.81
CA GLU A 28 7.69 0.78 -10.23
C GLU A 28 8.36 -0.58 -10.43
N ARG A 29 9.34 -0.93 -9.59
CA ARG A 29 10.02 -2.23 -9.66
C ARG A 29 9.03 -3.37 -9.45
N LEU A 30 8.22 -3.33 -8.39
CA LEU A 30 7.25 -4.37 -8.06
C LEU A 30 6.26 -4.57 -9.21
N ARG A 31 5.72 -3.47 -9.75
CA ARG A 31 4.83 -3.52 -10.93
C ARG A 31 5.51 -4.19 -12.13
N LYS A 32 6.73 -3.76 -12.48
CA LYS A 32 7.47 -4.31 -13.62
C LYS A 32 7.86 -5.77 -13.42
N ALA A 33 8.25 -6.16 -12.20
CA ALA A 33 8.58 -7.53 -11.86
C ALA A 33 7.38 -8.48 -12.04
N ALA A 34 6.17 -7.96 -11.78
CA ALA A 34 4.91 -8.65 -12.01
C ALA A 34 4.43 -8.63 -13.47
N GLY A 35 5.15 -7.97 -14.38
CA GLY A 35 4.75 -7.82 -15.79
C GLY A 35 3.55 -6.88 -16.02
N LEU A 36 3.10 -6.14 -15.00
CA LEU A 36 1.94 -5.27 -15.08
C LEU A 36 2.29 -3.93 -15.74
N THR A 37 1.38 -3.38 -16.54
CA THR A 37 1.48 -2.04 -17.10
C THR A 37 0.85 -0.99 -16.19
N GLN A 38 1.20 0.28 -16.39
CA GLN A 38 0.56 1.40 -15.69
C GLN A 38 -0.94 1.50 -15.99
N VAL A 39 -1.37 1.03 -17.16
CA VAL A 39 -2.77 1.08 -17.59
C VAL A 39 -3.56 0.05 -16.79
N GLU A 40 -3.11 -1.20 -16.74
CA GLU A 40 -3.78 -2.27 -16.00
C GLU A 40 -3.98 -1.92 -14.52
N VAL A 41 -2.95 -1.38 -13.86
CA VAL A 41 -3.07 -0.98 -12.45
C VAL A 41 -3.99 0.23 -12.29
N ALA A 42 -3.94 1.20 -13.22
CA ALA A 42 -4.81 2.35 -13.17
C ALA A 42 -6.29 1.96 -13.35
N GLU A 43 -6.59 1.04 -14.26
CA GLU A 43 -7.92 0.49 -14.49
C GLU A 43 -8.44 -0.25 -13.25
N ALA A 44 -7.63 -1.11 -12.64
CA ALA A 44 -7.97 -1.82 -11.41
C ALA A 44 -8.28 -0.85 -10.24
N LEU A 45 -7.54 0.26 -10.14
CA LEU A 45 -7.74 1.30 -9.12
C LEU A 45 -8.76 2.38 -9.53
N GLN A 46 -9.46 2.20 -10.65
CA GLN A 46 -10.43 3.14 -11.21
C GLN A 46 -9.89 4.58 -11.27
N THR A 47 -8.66 4.73 -11.74
CA THR A 47 -7.97 6.01 -11.94
C THR A 47 -7.49 6.14 -13.37
N ARG A 48 -6.99 7.31 -13.74
CA ARG A 48 -6.37 7.52 -15.05
C ARG A 48 -4.91 7.09 -15.01
N ARG A 49 -4.40 6.54 -16.11
CA ARG A 49 -2.98 6.19 -16.29
C ARG A 49 -2.05 7.37 -15.95
N GLU A 50 -2.40 8.59 -16.36
CA GLU A 50 -1.64 9.81 -16.03
C GLU A 50 -1.54 10.08 -14.52
N THR A 51 -2.63 9.84 -13.78
CA THR A 51 -2.69 10.02 -12.33
C THR A 51 -1.88 8.94 -11.64
N PHE A 52 -1.98 7.69 -12.11
CA PHE A 52 -1.18 6.58 -11.60
C PHE A 52 0.32 6.82 -11.81
N ALA A 53 0.72 7.31 -12.99
CA ALA A 53 2.11 7.67 -13.27
C ALA A 53 2.63 8.74 -12.29
N LYS A 54 1.80 9.72 -11.91
CA LYS A 54 2.16 10.71 -10.87
C LYS A 54 2.35 10.06 -9.49
N TRP A 55 1.58 9.03 -9.17
CA TRP A 55 1.73 8.27 -7.93
C TRP A 55 3.00 7.41 -7.91
N GLU A 56 3.31 6.73 -9.02
CA GLU A 56 4.54 5.96 -9.15
C GLU A 56 5.77 6.85 -9.12
N ASN A 57 5.73 8.04 -9.71
CA ASN A 57 6.84 8.99 -9.69
C ASN A 57 6.93 9.79 -8.38
N GLY A 58 5.99 9.62 -7.44
CA GLY A 58 5.95 10.33 -6.17
C GLY A 58 5.57 11.81 -6.25
N THR A 59 5.16 12.32 -7.43
CA THR A 59 4.74 13.72 -7.61
C THR A 59 3.36 14.01 -7.06
N SER A 60 2.56 12.96 -6.85
CA SER A 60 1.30 13.02 -6.12
C SER A 60 1.11 11.73 -5.33
N GLN A 61 0.22 11.73 -4.35
CA GLN A 61 -0.11 10.52 -3.60
C GLN A 61 -1.59 10.15 -3.81
N PRO A 62 -1.92 8.84 -3.88
CA PRO A 62 -3.31 8.42 -3.86
C PRO A 62 -3.94 8.79 -2.53
N ARG A 63 -5.22 9.17 -2.57
CA ARG A 63 -6.05 9.39 -1.38
C ARG A 63 -6.82 8.12 -1.04
N ALA A 64 -7.33 8.03 0.19
CA ALA A 64 -8.28 6.97 0.56
C ALA A 64 -9.54 7.02 -0.35
N PRO A 65 -10.13 5.87 -0.73
CA PRO A 65 -9.74 4.49 -0.40
C PRO A 65 -8.68 3.89 -1.34
N LYS A 66 -8.38 4.53 -2.48
CA LYS A 66 -7.46 4.01 -3.52
C LYS A 66 -6.05 3.77 -2.99
N ARG A 67 -5.63 4.57 -2.01
CA ARG A 67 -4.38 4.41 -1.29
C ARG A 67 -4.24 3.04 -0.65
N GLY A 68 -5.24 2.61 0.12
CA GLY A 68 -5.24 1.30 0.77
C GLY A 68 -5.25 0.15 -0.22
N ALA A 69 -6.07 0.24 -1.27
CA ALA A 69 -6.10 -0.75 -2.35
C ALA A 69 -4.73 -0.88 -3.04
N TYR A 70 -4.06 0.25 -3.29
CA TYR A 70 -2.73 0.26 -3.89
C TYR A 70 -1.67 -0.31 -2.95
N ALA A 71 -1.72 0.01 -1.66
CA ALA A 71 -0.82 -0.55 -0.65
C ALA A 71 -0.97 -2.09 -0.55
N VAL A 72 -2.21 -2.60 -0.56
CA VAL A 72 -2.49 -4.05 -0.57
C VAL A 72 -1.95 -4.72 -1.83
N LEU A 73 -2.13 -4.11 -3.01
CA LEU A 73 -1.56 -4.62 -4.26
C LEU A 73 -0.02 -4.73 -4.14
N LEU A 74 0.64 -3.66 -3.72
CA LEU A 74 2.10 -3.63 -3.59
C LEU A 74 2.60 -4.65 -2.56
N ALA A 75 1.89 -4.82 -1.44
CA ALA A 75 2.21 -5.83 -0.44
C ALA A 75 2.19 -7.25 -1.03
N GLY A 76 1.16 -7.59 -1.80
CA GLY A 76 1.09 -8.89 -2.48
C GLY A 76 2.22 -9.08 -3.51
N LEU A 77 2.55 -8.04 -4.27
CA LEU A 77 3.68 -8.11 -5.22
C LEU A 77 5.03 -8.26 -4.50
N ALA A 78 5.19 -7.63 -3.34
CA ALA A 78 6.36 -7.76 -2.49
C ALA A 78 6.50 -9.19 -1.93
N ASP A 79 5.41 -9.86 -1.58
CA ASP A 79 5.44 -11.24 -1.13
C ASP A 79 5.89 -12.20 -2.26
N ILE A 80 5.55 -11.89 -3.52
CA ILE A 80 5.93 -12.68 -4.71
C ILE A 80 7.38 -12.41 -5.16
N HIS A 81 7.80 -11.14 -5.18
CA HIS A 81 9.06 -10.70 -5.79
C HIS A 81 10.12 -10.22 -4.79
N GLY A 82 9.84 -10.36 -3.49
CA GLY A 82 10.62 -9.79 -2.40
C GLY A 82 10.49 -8.27 -2.32
N THR A 83 10.99 -7.67 -1.24
CA THR A 83 11.13 -6.21 -1.09
C THR A 83 12.56 -5.77 -1.40
N ARG A 84 12.72 -4.53 -1.88
CA ARG A 84 14.00 -3.82 -1.87
C ARG A 84 13.86 -2.51 -1.10
N GLY A 85 14.81 -2.25 -0.22
CA GLY A 85 14.78 -1.08 0.67
C GLY A 85 13.96 -1.32 1.95
N PRO A 86 13.51 -0.25 2.62
CA PRO A 86 12.77 -0.38 3.87
C PRO A 86 11.41 -1.04 3.65
N ASP A 87 11.07 -1.99 4.53
CA ASP A 87 9.88 -2.84 4.47
C ASP A 87 8.80 -2.46 5.51
N GLY A 88 9.04 -1.43 6.32
CA GLY A 88 8.10 -0.97 7.36
C GLY A 88 6.69 -0.61 6.85
N TRP A 89 6.57 -0.26 5.57
CA TRP A 89 5.27 -0.01 4.90
C TRP A 89 4.43 -1.29 4.75
N LEU A 90 5.06 -2.47 4.68
CA LEU A 90 4.39 -3.74 4.43
C LEU A 90 3.45 -4.11 5.59
N ALA A 91 3.87 -3.86 6.83
CA ALA A 91 3.04 -4.08 8.02
C ALA A 91 1.80 -3.16 8.02
N LEU A 92 1.95 -1.91 7.59
CA LEU A 92 0.86 -0.94 7.49
C LEU A 92 -0.11 -1.30 6.35
N ALA A 93 0.40 -1.69 5.19
CA ALA A 93 -0.39 -2.16 4.06
C ALA A 93 -1.23 -3.39 4.43
N ARG A 94 -0.64 -4.34 5.18
CA ARG A 94 -1.34 -5.54 5.67
C ARG A 94 -2.44 -5.21 6.68
N ARG A 95 -2.23 -4.20 7.53
CA ARG A 95 -3.26 -3.72 8.48
C ARG A 95 -4.39 -2.95 7.80
N ALA A 96 -4.10 -2.27 6.69
CA ALA A 96 -5.09 -1.54 5.91
C ALA A 96 -6.02 -2.46 5.09
N ARG A 97 -5.68 -3.74 4.96
CA ARG A 97 -6.56 -4.75 4.37
C ARG A 97 -7.82 -4.85 5.24
N PRO A 98 -9.03 -4.55 4.72
CA PRO A 98 -10.26 -4.88 5.42
C PRO A 98 -10.22 -6.38 5.69
N ILE A 99 -10.38 -6.77 6.96
CA ILE A 99 -10.51 -8.17 7.33
C ILE A 99 -11.89 -8.62 6.85
N ASP A 100 -11.99 -9.00 5.58
CA ASP A 100 -12.84 -10.10 5.19
C ASP A 100 -11.94 -11.33 5.17
N THR A 101 -11.68 -11.89 6.36
CA THR A 101 -11.12 -13.25 6.48
C THR A 101 -12.22 -14.16 6.97
N GLY A 102 -13.20 -14.42 6.11
CA GLY A 102 -13.69 -15.78 5.95
C GLY A 102 -12.59 -16.64 5.30
N THR A 103 -11.56 -17.00 6.07
CA THR A 103 -10.73 -18.16 5.74
C THR A 103 -10.43 -18.93 7.02
N THR A 104 -11.39 -19.78 7.37
CA THR A 104 -11.15 -20.92 8.26
C THR A 104 -10.25 -21.88 7.49
N ALA A 105 -8.97 -21.93 7.85
CA ALA A 105 -8.12 -23.08 7.61
C ALA A 105 -6.91 -23.02 8.55
N VAL A 106 -7.10 -23.52 9.78
CA VAL A 106 -6.27 -24.62 10.33
C VAL A 106 -7.16 -25.38 11.32
N ALA A 107 -7.92 -26.34 10.81
CA ALA A 107 -8.16 -27.56 11.57
C ALA A 107 -6.96 -28.48 11.28
N ALA A 108 -6.14 -28.70 12.30
CA ALA A 108 -5.20 -29.81 12.35
C ALA A 108 -5.44 -30.48 13.71
N GLU A 109 -6.41 -31.39 13.70
CA GLU A 109 -6.54 -32.47 14.68
C GLU A 109 -5.55 -33.59 14.32
N GLY A 110 -5.07 -34.28 15.35
CA GLY A 110 -4.06 -35.34 15.32
C GLY A 110 -3.00 -34.99 16.37
N GLU A 111 -3.06 -35.48 17.61
CA GLU A 111 -3.39 -36.84 18.07
C GLU A 111 -3.91 -36.84 19.52
#